data_AF-A0A347UHL9-F1
#
_entry.id   AF-A0A347UHL9-F1
#
_cell.length_a   1.000
_cell.length_b   1.000
_cell.length_c   1.000
_cell.angle_alpha   90.00
_cell.angle_beta   90.00
_cell.angle_gamma   90.00
#
_symmetry.space_group_name_H-M   'P 1'
#
loop_
_entity.id
_entity.type
_entity.pdbx_description
1 polymer ?
#
loop_
_entity_poly.entity_id
_entity_poly.type
_entity_poly.pdbx_seq_one_letter_code
_entity_poly.pdbx_strand_id
1 'polypeptide(L)'
;MLRLSLAFTFVALLGACSDFPQLDDAVSPAAKIAPYPSLIPIDQALTNAQDVQITDESVSTLKGRMNGLKNRTTRAKRPVIDTETRKRLQDAIDRHS
;
A
#
# COMPACT_ATOMS: atom_id res chain seq x y z
N MET A 1 19.61 -21.04 11.22
CA MET A 1 19.43 -19.74 10.54
C MET A 1 17.99 -19.50 10.11
N LEU A 2 17.38 -20.35 9.25
CA LEU A 2 15.99 -20.18 8.77
C LEU A 2 14.92 -20.12 9.89
N ARG A 3 15.08 -20.90 10.96
CA ARG A 3 14.18 -20.88 12.13
C ARG A 3 14.24 -19.57 12.92
N LEU A 4 15.41 -18.94 12.98
CA LEU A 4 15.61 -17.67 13.66
C LEU A 4 15.00 -16.52 12.86
N SER A 5 15.13 -16.56 11.53
CA SER A 5 14.50 -15.62 10.61
C SER A 5 12.97 -15.68 10.65
N LEU A 6 12.41 -16.89 10.77
CA LEU A 6 10.96 -17.09 10.89
C LEU A 6 10.41 -16.54 12.22
N ALA A 7 11.13 -16.80 13.32
CA ALA A 7 10.77 -16.26 14.64
C ALA A 7 10.84 -14.72 14.66
N PHE A 8 11.88 -14.14 14.07
CA PHE A 8 12.03 -12.69 13.96
C PHE A 8 10.90 -12.04 13.15
N THR A 9 10.52 -12.66 12.03
CA THR A 9 9.42 -12.19 11.19
C THR A 9 8.09 -12.24 11.95
N PHE A 10 7.84 -13.33 12.68
CA PHE A 10 6.62 -13.48 13.48
C PHE A 10 6.49 -12.37 14.53
N VAL A 11 7.55 -12.10 15.30
CA VAL A 11 7.56 -11.01 16.31
C VAL A 11 7.32 -9.63 15.69
N ALA A 12 7.90 -9.37 14.51
CA ALA A 12 7.69 -8.11 13.80
C ALA A 12 6.24 -7.90 13.35
N LEU A 13 5.51 -8.96 13.00
CA LEU A 13 4.09 -8.87 12.61
C LEU A 13 3.17 -8.52 13.80
N LEU A 14 3.51 -8.94 15.03
CA LEU A 14 2.69 -8.61 16.20
C LEU A 14 2.74 -7.11 16.56
N GLY A 15 3.88 -6.45 16.34
CA GLY A 15 4.05 -5.01 16.61
C GLY A 15 3.44 -4.09 15.55
N ALA A 16 3.12 -4.61 14.36
CA ALA A 16 2.50 -3.84 13.28
C ALA A 16 1.00 -3.57 13.51
N CYS A 17 0.37 -4.32 14.43
CA CYS A 17 -1.00 -4.11 14.87
C CYS A 17 -1.03 -3.33 16.20
N SER A 18 -0.23 -2.25 16.30
CA SER A 18 -0.22 -1.41 17.49
C SER A 18 -1.49 -0.57 17.58
N ASP A 19 -1.97 -0.34 18.80
CA ASP A 19 -3.07 0.57 19.06
C ASP A 19 -2.78 1.96 18.47
N PHE A 20 -3.82 2.59 17.93
CA PHE A 20 -3.75 3.98 17.48
C PHE A 20 -3.25 4.84 18.66
N PRO A 21 -2.19 5.65 18.48
CA PRO A 21 -1.65 6.44 19.58
C PRO A 21 -2.77 7.32 20.15
N GLN A 22 -2.82 7.46 21.48
CA GLN A 22 -3.78 8.33 22.18
C GLN A 22 -3.53 9.79 21.80
N LEU A 23 -4.11 10.20 20.65
CA LEU A 23 -3.96 11.53 20.09
C LEU A 23 -4.65 12.58 20.97
N ASP A 24 -5.59 12.15 21.82
CA ASP A 24 -6.32 13.01 22.76
C ASP A 24 -5.41 13.64 23.84
N ASP A 25 -4.27 13.00 24.14
CA ASP A 25 -3.24 13.51 25.05
C ASP A 25 -2.26 14.46 24.33
N ALA A 26 -2.18 14.37 22.99
CA ALA A 26 -1.36 15.28 22.20
C ALA A 26 -2.00 16.69 22.08
N VAL A 27 -3.30 16.80 22.37
CA VAL A 27 -4.02 18.08 22.35
C VAL A 27 -4.05 18.68 23.76
N SER A 28 -3.30 19.76 23.95
CA SER A 28 -3.29 20.47 25.24
C SER A 28 -4.69 20.97 25.62
N PRO A 29 -5.02 21.11 26.93
CA PRO A 29 -6.29 21.69 27.36
C PRO A 29 -6.55 23.07 26.76
N ALA A 30 -5.49 23.87 26.57
CA ALA A 30 -5.56 25.18 25.93
C ALA A 30 -5.95 25.08 24.44
N ALA A 31 -5.45 24.07 23.72
CA ALA A 31 -5.82 23.85 22.31
C ALA A 31 -7.28 23.40 22.15
N LYS A 32 -7.84 22.68 23.13
CA LYS A 32 -9.25 22.22 23.10
C LYS A 32 -10.27 23.37 23.17
N ILE A 33 -9.89 24.48 23.81
CA ILE A 33 -10.73 25.68 23.96
C ILE A 33 -10.29 26.84 23.09
N ALA A 34 -9.25 26.65 22.26
CA ALA A 34 -8.77 27.68 21.38
C ALA A 34 -9.82 28.02 20.31
N PRO A 35 -9.97 29.30 19.93
CA PRO A 35 -10.81 29.65 18.80
C PRO A 35 -10.29 28.96 17.53
N TYR A 36 -11.23 28.53 16.68
CA TYR A 36 -10.87 27.99 15.37
C TYR A 36 -10.05 29.02 14.59
N PRO A 37 -9.00 28.58 13.87
CA PRO A 37 -8.19 29.49 13.07
C PRO A 37 -9.05 30.11 11.95
N SER A 38 -8.73 31.34 11.58
CA SER A 38 -9.32 31.98 10.41
C SER A 38 -8.88 31.25 9.14
N LEU A 39 -9.83 30.96 8.26
CA LEU A 39 -9.53 30.41 6.95
C LEU A 39 -8.89 31.49 6.08
N ILE A 40 -7.69 31.22 5.58
CA ILE A 40 -7.05 32.07 4.58
C ILE A 40 -7.51 31.65 3.17
N PRO A 41 -7.58 32.59 2.20
CA PRO A 41 -7.84 32.25 0.81
C PRO A 41 -6.83 31.23 0.27
N ILE A 42 -7.30 30.32 -0.59
CA ILE A 42 -6.48 29.25 -1.17
C ILE A 42 -5.23 29.81 -1.87
N ASP A 43 -5.37 30.91 -2.60
CA ASP A 43 -4.27 31.52 -3.35
C ASP A 43 -3.12 31.94 -2.41
N GLN A 44 -3.44 32.43 -1.21
CA GLN A 44 -2.44 32.81 -0.21
C GLN A 44 -1.71 31.60 0.37
N ALA A 45 -2.42 30.48 0.55
CA ALA A 45 -1.82 29.23 0.99
C ALA A 45 -0.87 28.66 -0.09
N LEU A 46 -1.27 28.78 -1.36
CA LEU A 46 -0.50 28.30 -2.50
C LEU A 46 0.75 29.13 -2.82
N THR A 47 0.81 30.41 -2.40
CA THR A 47 2.00 31.26 -2.61
C THR A 47 3.30 30.64 -2.09
N ASN A 48 3.24 29.87 -1.00
CA ASN A 48 4.40 29.19 -0.41
C ASN A 48 4.47 27.70 -0.76
N ALA A 49 3.51 27.19 -1.53
CA ALA A 49 3.57 25.82 -2.00
C ALA A 49 4.70 25.73 -3.04
N GLN A 50 5.66 24.83 -2.81
CA GLN A 50 6.58 24.46 -3.87
C GLN A 50 5.76 23.87 -5.01
N ASP A 51 5.94 24.42 -6.20
CA ASP A 51 5.27 23.91 -7.40
C ASP A 51 5.81 22.50 -7.66
N VAL A 52 5.02 21.48 -7.27
CA VAL A 52 5.35 20.08 -7.55
C VAL A 52 5.06 19.85 -9.02
N GLN A 53 6.00 20.26 -9.85
CA GLN A 53 5.89 20.09 -11.29
C GLN A 53 6.27 18.67 -11.69
N ILE A 54 5.50 18.13 -12.63
CA ILE A 54 5.85 16.88 -13.31
C ILE A 54 7.08 17.17 -14.19
N THR A 55 8.23 16.67 -13.77
CA THR A 55 9.48 16.74 -14.54
C THR A 55 9.59 15.56 -15.50
N ASP A 56 10.44 15.65 -16.51
CA ASP A 56 10.74 14.52 -17.40
C ASP A 56 11.28 13.30 -16.62
N GLU A 57 12.05 13.55 -15.56
CA GLU A 57 12.53 12.51 -14.65
C GLU A 57 11.36 11.80 -13.95
N SER A 58 10.38 12.54 -13.45
CA SER A 58 9.19 11.96 -12.81
C SER A 58 8.38 11.10 -13.80
N VAL A 59 8.25 11.54 -15.05
CA VAL A 59 7.58 10.79 -16.12
C VAL A 59 8.33 9.50 -16.43
N SER A 60 9.65 9.56 -16.59
CA SER A 60 10.47 8.39 -16.87
C SER A 60 10.40 7.35 -15.74
N THR A 61 10.42 7.79 -14.49
CA THR A 61 10.30 6.95 -13.31
C THR A 61 8.94 6.24 -13.26
N LEU A 62 7.86 6.98 -13.53
CA LEU A 62 6.51 6.42 -13.58
C LEU A 62 6.35 5.40 -14.72
N LYS A 63 6.92 5.66 -15.91
CA LYS A 63 6.94 4.71 -17.02
C LYS A 63 7.68 3.42 -16.65
N GLY A 64 8.83 3.52 -15.98
CA GLY A 64 9.58 2.37 -15.48
C GLY A 64 8.75 1.50 -14.53
N ARG A 65 8.08 2.14 -13.55
CA ARG A 65 7.19 1.45 -12.60
C ARG A 65 6.01 0.77 -13.31
N MET A 66 5.36 1.47 -14.25
CA MET A 66 4.27 0.92 -15.06
C MET A 66 4.71 -0.35 -15.81
N ASN A 67 5.87 -0.31 -16.46
CA ASN A 67 6.39 -1.46 -17.21
C ASN A 67 6.73 -2.63 -16.27
N GLY A 68 7.32 -2.34 -15.10
CA GLY A 68 7.58 -3.35 -14.07
C GLY A 68 6.30 -4.05 -13.61
N LEU A 69 5.23 -3.28 -13.38
CA LEU A 69 3.93 -3.82 -12.98
C LEU A 69 3.32 -4.69 -14.09
N LYS A 70 3.29 -4.21 -15.34
CA LYS A 70 2.80 -4.98 -16.50
C LYS A 70 3.52 -6.33 -16.61
N ASN A 71 4.85 -6.35 -16.47
CA ASN A 71 5.64 -7.57 -16.52
C ASN A 71 5.28 -8.56 -15.40
N ARG A 72 5.05 -8.07 -14.17
CA ARG A 72 4.61 -8.91 -13.06
C ARG A 72 3.22 -9.48 -13.29
N THR A 73 2.28 -8.68 -13.81
CA THR A 73 0.93 -9.14 -14.14
C THR A 73 0.96 -10.20 -15.23
N THR A 74 1.77 -10.03 -16.28
CA THR A 74 1.93 -11.06 -17.32
C THR A 74 2.42 -12.38 -16.73
N ARG A 75 3.35 -12.35 -15.76
CA ARG A 75 3.78 -13.55 -15.04
C ARG A 75 2.67 -14.15 -14.17
N ALA A 76 1.92 -13.31 -13.44
CA ALA A 76 0.84 -13.77 -12.58
C ALA A 76 -0.33 -14.40 -13.36
N LYS A 77 -0.55 -13.99 -14.61
CA LYS A 77 -1.55 -14.58 -15.51
C LYS A 77 -1.17 -15.97 -16.03
N ARG A 78 0.06 -16.45 -15.79
CA ARG A 78 0.48 -17.77 -16.22
C ARG A 78 -0.30 -18.83 -15.42
N PRO A 79 -0.84 -19.87 -16.07
CA PRO A 79 -1.47 -20.98 -15.37
C PRO A 79 -0.49 -21.59 -14.35
N VAL A 80 -0.93 -21.73 -13.10
CA VAL A 80 -0.15 -22.39 -12.03
C VAL A 80 -0.07 -23.90 -12.28
N ILE A 81 -1.12 -24.45 -12.88
CA ILE A 81 -1.20 -25.85 -13.34
C ILE A 81 -1.34 -25.89 -14.85
N ASP A 82 -0.75 -26.91 -15.47
CA ASP A 82 -0.90 -27.16 -16.89
C ASP A 82 -2.34 -27.58 -17.25
N THR A 83 -2.63 -27.57 -18.55
CA THR A 83 -3.97 -27.83 -19.07
C THR A 83 -4.46 -29.25 -18.80
N GLU A 84 -3.56 -30.24 -18.80
CA GLU A 84 -3.91 -31.64 -18.54
C GLU A 84 -4.29 -31.82 -17.07
N THR A 85 -3.47 -31.29 -16.15
CA THR A 85 -3.75 -31.30 -14.72
C THR A 85 -5.07 -30.59 -14.42
N ARG A 86 -5.33 -29.44 -15.05
CA ARG A 86 -6.61 -28.73 -14.93
C ARG A 86 -7.79 -29.58 -15.37
N LYS A 87 -7.67 -30.26 -16.52
CA LYS A 87 -8.73 -31.13 -17.04
C LYS A 87 -9.02 -32.28 -16.09
N ARG A 88 -7.99 -32.92 -15.55
CA ARG A 88 -8.13 -34.00 -14.56
C ARG A 88 -8.86 -33.56 -13.29
N LEU A 89 -8.60 -32.34 -12.81
CA LEU A 89 -9.30 -31.77 -11.66
C LEU A 89 -10.77 -31.49 -11.97
N GLN A 90 -11.08 -30.94 -13.15
CA GLN A 90 -12.46 -30.70 -13.56
C GLN A 90 -13.26 -32.01 -13.69
N ASP A 91 -12.69 -33.01 -14.36
CA ASP A 91 -13.31 -34.33 -14.49
C ASP A 91 -13.52 -35.01 -13.12
N ALA A 92 -12.67 -34.72 -12.12
CA ALA A 92 -12.85 -35.21 -10.76
C ALA A 92 -14.00 -34.49 -10.04
N ILE A 93 -14.16 -33.18 -10.22
CA ILE A 93 -15.28 -32.40 -9.67
C ILE A 93 -16.61 -32.88 -10.27
N ASP A 94 -16.69 -33.01 -11.59
CA ASP A 94 -17.92 -33.37 -12.30
C ASP A 94 -18.40 -34.81 -11.97
N ARG A 95 -17.49 -35.69 -11.54
CA ARG A 95 -17.84 -37.05 -11.07
C ARG A 95 -18.45 -37.09 -9.67
N HIS A 96 -18.26 -36.03 -8.88
CA HIS A 96 -18.69 -35.94 -7.49
C HIS A 96 -19.75 -34.86 -7.24
N SER A 97 -20.27 -34.23 -8.31
CA SER A 97 -21.47 -33.38 -8.33
C SER A 97 -22.69 -34.18 -8.75
#